data_AF-A0A923MKV8-F1
#
_entry.id   AF-A0A923MKV8-F1
#
_cell.length_a   1.000
_cell.length_b   1.000
_cell.length_c   1.000
_cell.angle_alpha   90.00
_cell.angle_beta   90.00
_cell.angle_gamma   90.00
#
_symmetry.space_group_name_H-M   'P 1'
#
loop_
_entity.id
_entity.type
_entity.pdbx_description
1 polymer ?
#
loop_
_entity_poly.entity_id
_entity_poly.type
_entity_poly.pdbx_seq_one_letter_code
_entity_poly.pdbx_strand_id
1 'polypeptide(L)'
;MEKYTDDEIRAMPKITIKIAADYLGISTNLLTLGMRNNVLPIGFAVKNEDAYRESWSYSIIPERLIAYNHGKINEIQVEGIEKNLSRIISQFEDLKRDLVFLLSEKEE
;
A
#
# COMPACT_ATOMS: atom_id res chain seq x y z
N MET A 1 -6.84 -7.87 23.37
CA MET A 1 -5.42 -7.43 23.41
C MET A 1 -4.87 -7.64 22.03
N GLU A 2 -4.46 -6.56 21.36
CA GLU A 2 -3.72 -6.67 20.10
C GLU A 2 -2.46 -7.50 20.40
N LYS A 3 -2.30 -8.62 19.68
CA LYS A 3 -1.23 -9.59 19.95
C LYS A 3 0.15 -9.08 19.55
N TYR A 4 0.20 -8.09 18.65
CA TYR A 4 1.42 -7.52 18.10
C TYR A 4 1.23 -6.02 17.91
N THR A 5 2.30 -5.26 18.12
CA THR A 5 2.40 -3.82 17.88
C THR A 5 2.92 -3.52 16.47
N ASP A 6 2.71 -2.30 15.98
CA ASP A 6 3.26 -1.83 14.69
C ASP A 6 4.77 -2.06 14.57
N ASP A 7 5.54 -1.76 15.62
CA ASP A 7 6.99 -1.87 15.61
C ASP A 7 7.46 -3.34 15.58
N GLU A 8 6.75 -4.23 16.27
CA GLU A 8 6.99 -5.67 16.19
C GLU A 8 6.72 -6.19 14.77
N ILE A 9 5.63 -5.74 14.15
CA ILE A 9 5.29 -6.11 12.76
C ILE A 9 6.38 -5.65 11.77
N ARG A 10 6.94 -4.44 11.96
CA ARG A 10 8.06 -3.93 11.13
C ARG A 10 9.37 -4.68 11.32
N ALA A 11 9.66 -5.09 12.55
CA ALA A 11 10.91 -5.77 12.88
C ALA A 11 10.96 -7.23 12.41
N MET A 12 9.83 -7.83 12.05
CA MET A 12 9.77 -9.22 11.62
C MET A 12 10.37 -9.40 10.21
N PRO A 13 11.32 -10.35 10.02
CA PRO A 13 11.88 -10.63 8.70
C PRO A 13 10.85 -11.25 7.75
N LYS A 14 9.81 -11.88 8.29
CA LYS A 14 8.72 -12.49 7.53
C LYS A 14 7.45 -12.54 8.36
N ILE A 15 6.37 -11.99 7.81
CA ILE A 15 5.04 -12.06 8.41
C ILE A 15 4.30 -13.27 7.86
N THR A 16 3.80 -14.13 8.74
CA THR A 16 2.99 -15.29 8.37
C THR A 16 1.49 -14.94 8.35
N ILE A 17 0.70 -15.76 7.67
CA ILE A 17 -0.77 -15.66 7.67
C ILE A 17 -1.34 -15.62 9.09
N LYS A 18 -0.79 -16.43 10.00
CA LYS A 18 -1.23 -16.46 11.39
C LYS A 18 -0.94 -15.14 12.11
N ILE A 19 0.28 -14.60 11.94
CA ILE A 19 0.68 -13.33 12.56
C ILE A 19 -0.21 -12.19 12.04
N ALA A 20 -0.40 -12.10 10.73
CA ALA A 20 -1.26 -11.06 10.15
C ALA A 20 -2.72 -11.18 10.58
N ALA A 21 -3.25 -12.41 10.69
CA ALA A 21 -4.62 -12.65 11.14
C ALA A 21 -4.80 -12.25 12.61
N ASP A 22 -3.84 -12.64 13.46
CA ASP A 22 -3.78 -12.26 14.88
C ASP A 22 -3.65 -10.74 15.05
N TYR A 23 -2.89 -10.06 14.19
CA TYR A 23 -2.71 -8.60 14.20
C TYR A 23 -3.99 -7.85 13.80
N LEU A 24 -4.69 -8.32 12.75
CA LEU A 24 -5.95 -7.72 12.28
C LEU A 24 -7.19 -8.15 13.09
N GLY A 25 -7.05 -9.10 14.02
CA GLY A 25 -8.18 -9.64 14.79
C GLY A 25 -9.19 -10.45 13.95
N ILE A 26 -8.75 -11.05 12.84
CA ILE A 26 -9.60 -11.86 11.94
C ILE A 26 -9.16 -13.32 11.87
N SER A 27 -9.98 -14.20 11.30
CA SER A 27 -9.59 -15.60 11.10
C SER A 27 -8.55 -15.75 9.98
N THR A 28 -7.66 -16.74 10.10
CA THR A 28 -6.68 -17.07 9.05
C THR A 28 -7.34 -17.43 7.72
N ASN A 29 -8.52 -18.05 7.76
CA ASN A 29 -9.31 -18.37 6.57
C ASN A 29 -9.84 -17.12 5.86
N LEU A 30 -10.37 -16.15 6.63
CA LEU A 30 -10.82 -14.89 6.05
C LEU A 30 -9.65 -14.13 5.41
N LEU A 31 -8.50 -14.12 6.09
CA LEU A 31 -7.28 -13.48 5.58
C LEU A 31 -6.81 -14.11 4.26
N THR A 32 -6.73 -15.45 4.19
CA THR A 32 -6.28 -16.14 2.97
C THR A 32 -7.26 -15.95 1.82
N LEU A 33 -8.56 -16.07 2.04
CA LEU A 33 -9.57 -15.82 1.01
C LEU A 33 -9.54 -14.36 0.53
N GLY A 34 -9.41 -13.42 1.46
CA GLY A 34 -9.32 -12.00 1.13
C GLY A 34 -8.12 -11.68 0.25
N MET A 35 -6.95 -12.25 0.55
CA MET A 35 -5.75 -12.06 -0.26
C MET A 35 -5.87 -12.74 -1.64
N ARG A 36 -6.40 -13.97 -1.71
CA ARG A 36 -6.58 -14.71 -2.98
C ARG A 36 -7.55 -14.01 -3.94
N ASN A 37 -8.60 -13.40 -3.38
CA ASN A 37 -9.63 -12.67 -4.13
C ASN A 37 -9.26 -11.20 -4.36
N ASN A 38 -8.05 -10.78 -3.98
CA ASN A 38 -7.57 -9.40 -4.12
C ASN A 38 -8.41 -8.32 -3.41
N VAL A 39 -9.16 -8.70 -2.36
CA VAL A 39 -9.98 -7.77 -1.55
C VAL A 39 -9.29 -7.36 -0.23
N LEU A 40 -8.18 -8.01 0.12
CA LEU A 40 -7.38 -7.68 1.30
C LEU A 40 -5.97 -7.24 0.85
N PRO A 41 -5.75 -5.92 0.64
CA PRO A 41 -4.57 -5.39 -0.04
C PRO A 41 -3.34 -5.26 0.88
N ILE A 42 -3.02 -6.31 1.64
CA ILE A 42 -1.92 -6.35 2.62
C ILE A 42 -0.63 -6.97 2.07
N GLY A 43 -0.64 -7.41 0.81
CA GLY A 43 0.48 -8.14 0.21
C GLY A 43 0.09 -8.82 -1.11
N PHE A 44 0.63 -10.01 -1.32
CA PHE A 44 0.44 -10.83 -2.52
C PHE A 44 0.01 -12.25 -2.15
N ALA A 45 -0.93 -12.79 -2.93
CA ALA A 45 -1.23 -14.22 -2.98
C ALA A 45 -1.00 -14.70 -4.41
N VAL A 46 -0.06 -15.62 -4.59
CA VAL A 46 0.32 -16.18 -5.90
C VAL A 46 -0.15 -17.62 -5.93
N LYS A 47 -0.98 -17.96 -6.91
CA LYS A 47 -1.36 -19.34 -7.19
C LYS A 47 -0.19 -20.04 -7.87
N ASN A 48 0.26 -21.15 -7.31
CA ASN A 48 1.25 -22.00 -7.97
C ASN A 48 0.50 -23.00 -8.85
N GLU A 49 0.74 -22.94 -10.15
CA GLU A 49 0.15 -23.84 -11.14
C GLU A 49 1.03 -25.08 -11.30
N ASP A 50 1.06 -25.95 -10.28
CA ASP A 50 1.61 -27.30 -10.43
C ASP A 50 0.50 -28.26 -10.86
N ALA A 51 0.81 -29.10 -11.86
CA ALA A 51 -0.14 -30.00 -12.53
C ALA A 51 -0.87 -30.99 -11.61
N TYR A 52 -0.43 -31.14 -10.35
CA TYR A 52 -0.94 -32.15 -9.42
C TYR A 52 -1.44 -31.58 -8.09
N ARG A 53 -1.18 -30.31 -7.75
CA ARG A 53 -1.60 -29.72 -6.47
C ARG A 53 -1.86 -28.23 -6.60
N GLU A 54 -3.10 -27.82 -6.34
CA GLU A 54 -3.41 -26.41 -6.15
C GLU A 54 -2.76 -25.91 -4.85
N SER A 55 -1.77 -25.03 -4.98
CA SER A 55 -1.10 -24.41 -3.83
C SER A 55 -0.98 -22.91 -4.01
N TRP A 56 -0.83 -22.21 -2.89
CA TRP A 56 -0.77 -20.75 -2.85
C TRP A 56 0.43 -20.30 -2.03
N SER A 57 1.17 -19.35 -2.57
CA SER A 57 2.27 -18.65 -1.91
C SER A 57 1.79 -17.28 -1.44
N TYR A 58 2.16 -16.89 -0.22
CA TYR A 58 1.78 -15.61 0.36
C TYR A 58 3.02 -14.80 0.72
N SER A 59 2.97 -13.51 0.39
CA SER A 59 3.94 -12.52 0.83
C SER A 59 3.19 -11.34 1.43
N ILE A 60 3.42 -11.05 2.71
CA ILE A 60 2.73 -9.98 3.43
C ILE A 60 3.72 -8.84 3.61
N ILE A 61 3.30 -7.62 3.25
CA ILE A 61 4.12 -6.43 3.37
C ILE A 61 3.77 -5.75 4.70
N PRO A 62 4.71 -5.60 5.66
CA PRO A 62 4.45 -5.01 6.97
C PRO A 62 3.69 -3.68 6.88
N GLU A 63 4.14 -2.78 6.01
CA GLU A 63 3.59 -1.43 5.91
C GLU A 63 2.16 -1.40 5.36
N ARG A 64 1.84 -2.32 4.44
CA ARG A 64 0.47 -2.46 3.92
C ARG A 64 -0.46 -3.06 4.96
N LEU A 65 0.03 -4.03 5.74
CA LEU A 65 -0.72 -4.64 6.84
C LEU A 65 -1.04 -3.60 7.93
N ILE A 66 -0.04 -2.81 8.34
CA ILE A 66 -0.21 -1.73 9.33
C ILE A 66 -1.17 -0.66 8.80
N ALA A 67 -0.97 -0.19 7.57
CA ALA A 67 -1.84 0.81 6.96
C ALA A 67 -3.30 0.34 6.88
N TYR A 68 -3.52 -0.94 6.55
CA TYR A 68 -4.86 -1.54 6.53
C TYR A 68 -5.50 -1.59 7.92
N ASN A 69 -4.75 -2.03 8.95
CA ASN A 69 -5.25 -2.10 10.33
C ASN A 69 -5.71 -0.75 10.86
N HIS A 70 -4.97 0.31 10.53
CA HIS A 70 -5.27 1.68 10.96
C HIS A 70 -6.22 2.43 10.01
N GLY A 71 -6.75 1.77 8.97
CA GLY A 71 -7.64 2.38 7.97
C GLY A 71 -7.00 3.53 7.19
N LYS A 72 -5.66 3.55 7.06
CA LYS A 72 -4.92 4.74 6.65
C LYS A 72 -4.98 5.07 5.16
N ILE A 73 -5.31 4.13 4.27
CA ILE A 73 -5.49 4.45 2.84
C ILE A 73 -6.53 3.50 2.20
N ASN A 74 -7.75 3.98 1.95
CA ASN A 74 -8.68 3.34 1.01
C ASN A 74 -8.39 3.80 -0.43
N GLU A 75 -8.90 3.08 -1.43
CA GLU A 75 -8.67 3.37 -2.86
C GLU A 75 -9.07 4.80 -3.27
N ILE A 76 -10.15 5.32 -2.66
CA ILE A 76 -10.62 6.71 -2.84
C ILE A 76 -9.57 7.72 -2.34
N GLN A 77 -8.88 7.43 -1.23
CA GLN A 77 -7.81 8.27 -0.70
C GLN A 77 -6.55 8.22 -1.59
N VAL A 78 -6.25 7.09 -2.23
CA VAL A 78 -5.16 7.00 -3.23
C VAL A 78 -5.46 7.92 -4.43
N GLU A 79 -6.66 7.80 -5.00
CA GLU A 79 -7.07 8.62 -6.14
C GLU A 79 -7.04 10.12 -5.79
N GLY A 80 -7.44 10.48 -4.55
CA GLY A 80 -7.33 11.83 -4.04
C GLY A 80 -5.88 12.33 -3.95
N ILE A 81 -4.95 11.49 -3.49
CA ILE A 81 -3.51 11.81 -3.44
C ILE A 81 -2.94 11.99 -4.85
N GLU A 82 -3.27 11.11 -5.80
CA GLU A 82 -2.82 11.19 -7.19
C GLU A 82 -3.31 12.47 -7.89
N LYS A 83 -4.59 12.83 -7.68
CA LYS A 83 -5.15 14.10 -8.19
C LYS A 83 -4.46 15.31 -7.59
N ASN A 84 -4.20 15.30 -6.29
CA ASN A 84 -3.50 16.40 -5.61
C ASN A 84 -2.05 16.53 -6.09
N LEU A 85 -1.33 15.42 -6.28
CA LEU A 85 0.03 15.42 -6.82
C LEU A 85 0.05 15.98 -8.25
N SER A 86 -0.88 15.55 -9.10
CA SER A 86 -1.00 16.08 -10.47
C SER A 86 -1.25 17.59 -10.48
N ARG A 87 -2.07 18.09 -9.56
CA ARG A 87 -2.32 19.52 -9.40
C ARG A 87 -1.08 20.29 -8.94
N ILE A 88 -0.32 19.75 -7.97
CA ILE A 88 0.94 20.37 -7.51
C ILE A 88 1.94 20.47 -8.67
N ILE A 89 2.07 19.41 -9.46
CA ILE A 89 2.96 19.39 -10.63
C ILE A 89 2.57 20.49 -11.63
N SER A 90 1.27 20.60 -11.95
CA SER A 90 0.76 21.66 -12.83
C SER A 90 1.11 23.06 -12.32
N GLN A 91 0.90 23.33 -11.02
CA GLN A 91 1.22 24.63 -10.42
C GLN A 91 2.73 24.92 -10.44
N PHE A 92 3.56 23.89 -10.27
CA PHE A 92 5.01 24.02 -10.38
C PHE A 92 5.46 24.35 -11.82
N GLU A 93 4.81 23.76 -12.83
CA GLU A 93 5.08 24.11 -14.23
C GLU A 93 4.72 25.56 -14.54
N ASP A 94 3.58 26.04 -14.03
CA ASP A 94 3.16 27.44 -14.19
C ASP A 94 4.16 28.39 -13.52
N LEU A 95 4.53 28.13 -12.26
CA LEU A 95 5.57 28.91 -11.55
C LEU A 95 6.90 28.94 -12.30
N LYS A 96 7.30 27.80 -12.90
CA LYS A 96 8.52 27.73 -13.71
C LYS A 96 8.41 28.65 -14.94
N ARG A 97 7.27 28.68 -15.62
CA ARG A 97 7.05 29.55 -16.78
C ARG A 97 7.09 31.02 -16.40
N ASP A 98 6.42 31.39 -15.30
CA ASP A 98 6.42 32.76 -14.77
C ASP A 98 7.83 33.22 -14.40
N LEU A 99 8.62 32.34 -13.76
CA LEU A 99 9.99 32.64 -13.40
C LEU A 99 10.87 32.85 -14.64
N VAL A 100 10.73 32.01 -15.67
CA VAL A 100 11.47 32.16 -16.94
C VAL A 100 11.11 33.49 -17.60
N PHE A 101 9.83 33.85 -17.64
CA PHE A 101 9.36 35.12 -18.20
C PHE A 101 10.00 36.33 -17.50
N LEU A 102 9.96 36.36 -16.16
CA LEU A 102 10.55 37.44 -15.37
C LEU A 102 12.07 37.56 -15.53
N LEU A 103 12.76 36.43 -15.75
CA LEU A 103 14.19 36.43 -15.99
C LEU A 103 14.53 36.92 -17.40
N SER A 104 13.71 36.57 -18.41
CA SER A 104 13.90 37.06 -19.78
C SER A 104 13.64 38.56 -19.93
N GLU A 105 12.72 39.15 -19.16
CA GLU A 105 12.48 40.62 -19.19
C GLU A 105 13.61 41.43 -18.54
N LYS A 106 14.46 40.82 -17.70
CA LYS A 106 15.59 41.51 -17.05
C LYS A 106 16.86 41.55 -17.89
N GLU A 107 16.89 40.85 -19.02
CA GLU A 107 18.05 40.79 -19.93
C GLU A 107 17.98 41.85 -21.06
N GLU A 108 16.90 42.64 -21.15
CA GLU A 108 16.77 43.87 -21.98
C GLU A 108 17.00 45.16 -21.16
#